data_AF-A0A6A4PT40-F1
#
_entry.id   AF-A0A6A4PT40-F1
#
_cell.length_a   1.000
_cell.length_b   1.000
_cell.length_c   1.000
_cell.angle_alpha   90.00
_cell.angle_beta   90.00
_cell.angle_gamma   90.00
#
_symmetry.space_group_name_H-M   'P 1'
#
loop_
_entity.id
_entity.type
_entity.pdbx_description
1 polymer ?
#
loop_
_entity_poly.entity_id
_entity_poly.type
_entity_poly.pdbx_seq_one_letter_code
_entity_poly.pdbx_strand_id
1 'polypeptide(L)' 'MVGMLEELLNKKAKKHVIKMPINGDVPYTHANVSLAYKELGYKPTTDLAKGLKKFVKWYVGYYGIQSIPVTHYQQHHSP' A
#
# COMPACT_ATOMS: atom_id res chain seq x y z
N MET A 1 6.10 -2.53 -0.97
CA MET A 1 4.64 -2.46 -0.75
C MET A 1 4.25 -2.50 0.72
N VAL A 2 4.49 -3.61 1.45
CA VAL A 2 4.06 -3.75 2.87
C VAL A 2 4.55 -2.59 3.76
N GLY A 3 5.80 -2.15 3.64
CA GLY A 3 6.32 -1.01 4.41
C GLY A 3 5.51 0.29 4.23
N MET A 4 5.08 0.60 3.00
CA MET A 4 4.24 1.78 2.72
C MET A 4 2.86 1.66 3.40
N LEU A 5 2.31 0.45 3.50
CA LEU A 5 1.07 0.21 4.26
C LEU A 5 1.29 0.42 5.76
N GLU A 6 2.42 -0.05 6.30
CA GLU A 6 2.75 0.15 7.72
C GLU A 6 2.87 1.63 8.07
N GLU A 7 3.45 2.44 7.19
CA GLU A 7 3.55 3.90 7.32
C GLU A 7 2.17 4.57 7.24
N LEU A 8 1.36 4.23 6.21
CA LEU A 8 0.02 4.80 6.02
C LEU A 8 -0.95 4.47 7.15
N LEU A 9 -0.78 3.30 7.79
CA LEU A 9 -1.65 2.82 8.87
C LEU A 9 -1.03 3.02 10.27
N ASN A 10 0.20 3.53 10.35
CA ASN A 10 1.00 3.60 11.57
C ASN A 10 0.99 2.30 12.40
N LYS A 11 1.15 1.15 11.73
CA LYS A 11 1.04 -0.17 12.35
C LYS A 11 1.95 -1.17 11.68
N LYS A 12 2.77 -1.87 12.48
CA LYS A 12 3.62 -2.95 11.98
C LYS A 12 2.81 -4.20 11.61
N ALA A 13 3.12 -4.76 10.45
CA ALA A 13 2.48 -5.97 9.96
C ALA A 13 3.06 -7.20 10.67
N LYS A 14 2.18 -8.09 11.13
CA LYS A 14 2.56 -9.44 11.57
C LYS A 14 2.75 -10.30 10.32
N LYS A 15 4.00 -10.43 9.87
CA LYS A 15 4.35 -11.14 8.62
C LYS A 15 4.52 -12.63 8.88
N HIS A 16 3.79 -13.46 8.14
CA HIS A 16 4.01 -14.90 8.06
C HIS A 16 4.40 -15.24 6.63
N VAL A 17 5.71 -15.27 6.35
CA VAL A 17 6.24 -15.50 5.00
C VAL A 17 6.22 -17.00 4.73
N ILE A 18 5.52 -17.41 3.69
CA ILE A 18 5.48 -18.79 3.21
C ILE A 18 6.21 -18.90 1.88
N LYS A 19 6.60 -20.13 1.51
CA LYS A 19 7.17 -20.41 0.19
C LYS A 19 6.12 -20.11 -0.89
N MET A 20 6.55 -19.49 -1.99
CA MET A 20 5.68 -19.24 -3.15
C MET A 20 5.00 -20.56 -3.58
N PRO A 21 3.67 -20.57 -3.74
CA PRO A 21 2.96 -21.71 -4.30
C PRO A 21 3.58 -22.12 -5.64
N ILE A 22 3.71 -23.43 -5.87
CA ILE A 22 4.36 -23.97 -7.08
C ILE A 22 3.49 -23.69 -8.33
N ASN A 23 2.21 -23.41 -8.15
CA ASN A 23 1.22 -23.23 -9.21
C ASN A 23 0.71 -21.78 -9.30
N GLY A 24 0.74 -21.23 -10.51
CA GLY A 24 0.04 -19.99 -10.88
C GLY A 24 0.78 -18.69 -10.60
N ASP A 25 1.52 -18.59 -9.49
CA ASP A 25 2.30 -17.39 -9.18
C ASP A 25 3.61 -17.36 -9.98
N VAL A 26 3.96 -16.17 -10.48
CA VAL A 26 5.26 -15.91 -11.11
C VAL A 26 6.00 -14.83 -10.33
N PRO A 27 7.35 -14.84 -10.29
CA PRO A 27 8.11 -13.88 -9.48
C PRO A 27 7.87 -12.41 -9.83
N TYR A 28 7.72 -12.10 -11.12
CA TYR A 28 7.49 -10.74 -11.61
C TYR A 28 6.65 -10.76 -12.88
N THR A 29 5.76 -9.77 -13.02
CA THR A 29 5.05 -9.50 -14.28
C THR A 29 5.12 -8.02 -14.60
N HIS A 30 5.28 -7.70 -15.89
CA HIS A 30 5.27 -6.34 -16.38
C HIS A 30 4.49 -6.30 -17.69
N ALA A 31 3.50 -5.42 -17.77
CA ALA A 31 2.73 -5.25 -18.98
C ALA A 31 3.48 -4.35 -19.97
N ASN A 32 3.62 -4.80 -21.23
CA ASN A 32 3.97 -3.90 -22.33
C ASN A 32 2.70 -3.15 -22.76
N VAL A 33 2.66 -1.85 -22.49
CA VAL A 33 1.47 -1.00 -22.75
C VAL A 33 1.60 -0.18 -24.03
N SER A 34 2.60 -0.45 -24.88
CA SER A 34 2.88 0.34 -26.09
C SER A 34 1.68 0.38 -27.05
N LEU A 35 0.96 -0.73 -27.21
CA LEU A 35 -0.22 -0.80 -28.07
C LEU A 35 -1.38 0.01 -27.49
N ALA A 36 -1.69 -0.14 -26.20
CA ALA A 36 -2.75 0.63 -25.55
C ALA A 36 -2.44 2.14 -25.54
N TYR A 37 -1.17 2.52 -25.37
CA TYR A 37 -0.73 3.90 -25.50
C TYR A 37 -1.02 4.45 -26.90
N LYS A 38 -0.64 3.71 -27.96
CA LYS A 38 -0.79 4.15 -29.34
C LYS A 38 -2.26 4.21 -29.79
N GLU A 39 -3.02 3.16 -29.52
CA GLU A 39 -4.37 3.00 -30.08
C GLU A 39 -5.45 3.64 -29.20
N LEU A 40 -5.24 3.73 -27.88
CA LEU A 40 -6.23 4.23 -26.93
C LEU A 40 -5.80 5.51 -26.20
N GLY A 41 -4.58 6.00 -26.45
CA GLY A 41 -4.01 7.11 -25.68
C GLY A 41 -3.80 6.78 -24.20
N TYR A 42 -3.72 5.49 -23.83
CA TYR A 42 -3.58 5.07 -22.44
C TYR A 42 -2.27 5.54 -21.83
N LYS A 43 -2.35 6.36 -20.78
CA LYS A 43 -1.21 6.92 -20.04
C LYS A 43 -1.47 6.84 -18.52
N PRO A 44 -1.04 5.77 -17.83
CA PRO A 44 -1.23 5.68 -16.39
C PRO A 44 -0.39 6.75 -15.68
N THR A 45 -1.02 7.56 -14.83
CA THR A 45 -0.38 8.69 -14.12
C THR A 45 -0.41 8.55 -12.60
N THR A 46 -1.06 7.50 -12.08
CA THR A 46 -1.11 7.25 -10.64
C THR A 46 0.05 6.35 -10.27
N ASP A 47 1.02 6.90 -9.54
CA ASP A 47 2.09 6.11 -8.93
C ASP A 47 1.56 5.22 -7.80
N LEU A 48 2.41 4.28 -7.37
CA LEU A 48 2.06 3.30 -6.33
C LEU A 48 1.67 3.97 -5.00
N ALA A 49 2.39 4.99 -4.56
CA ALA A 49 2.14 5.63 -3.26
C ALA A 49 0.79 6.38 -3.25
N LYS A 50 0.51 7.12 -4.32
CA LYS A 50 -0.76 7.83 -4.52
C LYS A 50 -1.93 6.85 -4.61
N GLY A 51 -1.77 5.75 -5.34
CA GLY A 51 -2.78 4.69 -5.44
C GLY A 51 -3.06 4.06 -4.08
N LEU A 52 -2.01 3.69 -3.35
CA LEU A 52 -2.10 3.03 -2.05
C LEU A 52 -2.75 3.93 -0.98
N LYS A 53 -2.44 5.23 -0.96
CA LYS A 53 -3.10 6.19 -0.06
C LYS A 53 -4.61 6.28 -0.30
N LYS A 54 -5.03 6.32 -1.57
CA LYS A 54 -6.46 6.30 -1.93
C LYS A 54 -7.13 5.00 -1.52
N PHE A 55 -6.47 3.87 -1.75
CA PHE A 55 -6.95 2.55 -1.35
C PHE A 55 -7.16 2.45 0.16
N VAL A 56 -6.17 2.84 0.97
CA VAL A 56 -6.28 2.81 2.43
C VAL A 56 -7.44 3.68 2.92
N LYS A 57 -7.58 4.91 2.39
CA LYS A 57 -8.70 5.79 2.73
C LYS A 57 -10.06 5.13 2.44
N TRP A 58 -10.20 4.50 1.27
CA TRP A 58 -11.42 3.78 0.90
C TRP A 58 -11.68 2.60 1.83
N TYR A 59 -10.68 1.74 2.05
CA TYR A 59 -10.82 0.50 2.84
C TYR A 59 -11.22 0.79 4.29
N VAL A 60 -10.51 1.73 4.94
CA VAL A 60 -10.76 2.14 6.32
C VAL A 60 -12.16 2.73 6.46
N GLY A 61 -12.57 3.59 5.52
CA GLY A 61 -13.90 4.17 5.48
C GLY A 61 -15.01 3.13 5.26
N TYR A 62 -14.79 2.18 4.36
CA TYR A 62 -15.75 1.12 4.05
C TYR A 62 -16.02 0.21 5.25
N TYR A 63 -14.98 -0.17 5.99
CA TYR A 63 -15.11 -1.04 7.17
C TYR A 63 -15.31 -0.29 8.51
N GLY A 64 -15.40 1.04 8.49
CA GLY A 64 -15.60 1.85 9.70
C GLY A 64 -14.47 1.74 10.74
N ILE A 65 -13.24 1.47 10.29
CA ILE A 65 -12.09 1.29 11.19
C ILE A 65 -11.63 2.67 11.67
N GLN A 66 -11.73 2.97 12.96
CA GLN A 66 -11.17 4.20 13.52
C GLN A 66 -9.64 4.08 13.57
N SER A 67 -8.92 4.96 12.86
CA SER A 67 -7.46 5.06 13.00
C SER A 67 -7.13 5.57 14.41
N ILE A 68 -6.32 4.82 15.14
CA ILE A 68 -5.89 5.18 16.50
C ILE A 68 -5.18 6.55 16.44
N PRO A 69 -5.61 7.56 17.21
CA PRO A 69 -4.94 8.86 17.22
C PRO A 69 -3.52 8.72 17.75
N VAL A 70 -2.55 9.29 17.03
CA VAL A 70 -1.15 9.34 17.46
C VAL A 70 -1.05 10.34 18.61
N THR A 71 -1.06 9.85 19.86
CA THR A 71 -0.64 10.66 21.00
C THR A 71 0.85 10.96 20.87
N HIS A 72 1.18 12.22 20.58
CA HIS A 72 2.53 12.76 20.75
C HIS A 72 2.89 12.62 22.24
N TYR A 73 3.71 11.62 22.59
CA TYR A 73 4.36 11.63 23.90
C TYR A 73 5.45 12.71 23.82
N GLN A 74 5.16 13.90 24.35
CA GLN A 74 6.23 14.80 24.76
C GLN A 74 7.00 14.10 25.87
N GLN A 75 8.27 13.81 25.60
CA GLN A 75 9.20 13.37 26.63
C GLN A 75 9.43 14.54 27.58
N HIS A 76 8.62 14.63 28.64
CA HIS A 76 9.01 15.38 29.82
C HIS A 76 10.21 14.66 30.43
N HIS A 77 11.40 15.11 30.09
CA HIS A 77 12.57 14.91 30.92
C HIS A 77 12.35 15.73 32.21
N SER A 78 12.45 15.07 33.35
CA SER A 78 12.69 15.72 34.63
C SER A 78 13.65 14.86 35.45
N PRO A 79 14.45 15.53 36.29
CA PRO A 79 15.84 15.18 36.58
C PRO A 79 16.04 13.93 37.44
#